data_AF-A0A960RI80-F1
#
_entry.id   AF-A0A960RI80-F1
#
_cell.length_a   1.000
_cell.length_b   1.000
_cell.length_c   1.000
_cell.angle_alpha   90.00
_cell.angle_beta   90.00
_cell.angle_gamma   90.00
#
_symmetry.space_group_name_H-M   'P 1'
#
loop_
_entity.id
_entity.type
_entity.pdbx_description
1 polymer ?
#
loop_
_entity_poly.entity_id
_entity_poly.type
_entity_poly.pdbx_seq_one_letter_code
_entity_poly.pdbx_strand_id
1 'polypeptide(L)'
;SNALSTASLSTGSGFESFFYTGASGGGDNQALGSYVMDGILDPGVPQLIFNRMILYAQFDPAVGALYLATYDAGEGNDHFIFLDDDPTDSTPEAFPSWNKIGTVASDGPFLADENDNDFIAWYQVNASANAKTGPNDGVMEGVINLYEQYGTNLQYIYIAVAPYQNPDGGSLIPDYLTPASTDLDQNIDADEYLKLNLVTGEIEGGSNTNAPPPGEVVLKQYIINGQLNDLELATLQRDGALPLYADFNGELLYVATADAGEGNDHFIFVTDDPAVPANAPWAKRGSNQGLKHFLADENDSDFSGWFINDSMDLSHPAATTYNNGGYLEGTLNVIDVFGGIPDRLYLAVVPYETADGGALVSTYQNPPPVTTNEDLESDEYYVLEFSQFDTDGDGIPDIDEDINRNGVRDPGETGARIVDTDGDSLSDGDENLSGGDPLDPTVGTSLRQAAPPDQDHAATLQWMGFTSSTYQIFFASNLIHTPTWQPVNPAPTPGTGGVHTLYVTNATVEGFYRIQILPADN
;
A
#
# COMPACT_ATOMS: atom_id res chain seq x y z
N SER A 1 3.85 -24.99 -49.98
CA SER A 1 2.73 -25.78 -49.46
C SER A 1 1.79 -24.85 -48.72
N ASN A 2 0.52 -24.85 -49.12
CA ASN A 2 -0.71 -24.32 -48.52
C ASN A 2 -0.67 -24.12 -46.98
N ALA A 3 -1.55 -23.36 -46.32
CA ALA A 3 -2.50 -22.29 -46.60
C ALA A 3 -3.16 -21.99 -45.23
N LEU A 4 -3.78 -20.81 -45.12
CA LEU A 4 -4.82 -20.42 -44.15
C LEU A 4 -5.68 -21.56 -43.58
N SER A 5 -5.99 -21.54 -42.27
CA SER A 5 -7.35 -21.24 -41.79
C SER A 5 -7.49 -21.34 -40.26
N THR A 6 -8.33 -20.44 -39.76
CA THR A 6 -8.96 -20.32 -38.45
C THR A 6 -9.60 -21.61 -37.90
N ALA A 7 -9.53 -21.82 -36.58
CA ALA A 7 -10.60 -22.46 -35.83
C ALA A 7 -10.65 -21.94 -34.38
N SER A 8 -11.81 -21.38 -34.05
CA SER A 8 -12.29 -20.94 -32.75
C SER A 8 -12.61 -22.10 -31.80
N LEU A 9 -12.47 -21.83 -30.49
CA LEU A 9 -13.27 -22.29 -29.34
C LEU A 9 -13.72 -23.77 -29.28
N SER A 10 -13.25 -24.50 -28.25
CA SER A 10 -14.13 -24.92 -27.13
C SER A 10 -13.39 -25.74 -26.07
N THR A 11 -13.58 -25.34 -24.81
CA THR A 11 -13.81 -26.17 -23.60
C THR A 11 -12.79 -27.25 -23.22
N GLY A 12 -12.16 -27.07 -22.05
CA GLY A 12 -11.50 -28.18 -21.36
C GLY A 12 -10.69 -27.71 -20.15
N SER A 13 -11.32 -27.78 -18.98
CA SER A 13 -10.66 -27.81 -17.67
C SER A 13 -9.48 -28.80 -17.65
N GLY A 14 -8.34 -28.37 -17.13
CA GLY A 14 -7.21 -29.26 -16.84
C GLY A 14 -5.98 -28.49 -16.41
N PHE A 15 -5.77 -28.39 -15.10
CA PHE A 15 -4.45 -28.12 -14.53
C PHE A 15 -3.53 -29.30 -14.91
N GLU A 16 -2.45 -29.04 -15.66
CA GLU A 16 -1.37 -30.02 -15.83
C GLU A 16 -0.22 -29.69 -14.88
N SER A 17 0.00 -30.59 -13.93
CA SER A 17 1.16 -30.65 -13.04
C SER A 17 2.41 -31.10 -13.81
N PHE A 18 3.51 -30.36 -13.73
CA PHE A 18 4.83 -30.83 -14.16
C PHE A 18 5.63 -31.32 -12.94
N PHE A 19 5.90 -32.63 -12.88
CA PHE A 19 6.87 -33.20 -11.94
C PHE A 19 8.26 -33.22 -12.58
N TYR A 20 9.27 -32.73 -11.87
CA TYR A 20 10.68 -33.07 -12.12
C TYR A 20 11.27 -33.72 -10.86
N THR A 21 12.05 -34.78 -11.04
CA THR A 21 12.80 -35.47 -9.97
C THR A 21 14.26 -35.57 -10.40
N GLY A 22 15.19 -35.17 -9.53
CA GLY A 22 16.63 -35.33 -9.77
C GLY A 22 17.45 -34.67 -8.65
N ALA A 23 18.47 -35.37 -8.16
CA ALA A 23 19.13 -35.12 -6.89
C ALA A 23 20.47 -34.34 -6.98
N SER A 24 20.75 -33.65 -5.86
CA SER A 24 22.04 -33.28 -5.24
C SER A 24 22.97 -32.25 -5.92
N GLY A 25 23.07 -31.08 -5.29
CA GLY A 25 24.34 -30.41 -4.98
C GLY A 25 24.47 -28.95 -5.43
N GLY A 26 24.18 -28.01 -4.50
CA GLY A 26 24.61 -26.60 -4.54
C GLY A 26 23.76 -25.68 -5.43
N GLY A 27 23.04 -24.74 -4.80
CA GLY A 27 22.16 -23.77 -5.47
C GLY A 27 20.89 -24.43 -5.99
N ASP A 28 19.73 -23.84 -5.69
CA ASP A 28 18.38 -24.33 -6.02
C ASP A 28 18.00 -25.71 -5.48
N ASN A 29 17.50 -25.74 -4.23
CA ASN A 29 16.68 -26.85 -3.75
C ASN A 29 15.29 -26.31 -3.38
N GLN A 30 14.34 -26.36 -4.32
CA GLN A 30 12.93 -26.56 -3.95
C GLN A 30 12.78 -27.97 -3.33
N ALA A 31 11.98 -28.20 -2.30
CA ALA A 31 10.74 -27.52 -1.93
C ALA A 31 10.54 -27.37 -0.41
N LEU A 32 9.96 -26.22 -0.04
CA LEU A 32 8.81 -26.13 0.87
C LEU A 32 7.78 -25.18 0.24
N GLY A 33 6.67 -25.72 -0.29
CA GLY A 33 5.46 -24.98 -0.71
C GLY A 33 5.31 -24.62 -2.19
N SER A 34 6.32 -23.97 -2.80
CA SER A 34 6.47 -23.54 -4.23
C SER A 34 7.25 -22.23 -4.35
N TYR A 35 7.53 -21.60 -3.20
CA TYR A 35 8.30 -20.36 -3.05
C TYR A 35 9.73 -20.45 -3.59
N VAL A 36 10.18 -19.40 -4.28
CA VAL A 36 11.50 -19.28 -4.89
C VAL A 36 12.36 -18.38 -4.01
N MET A 37 13.38 -18.95 -3.37
CA MET A 37 14.32 -18.20 -2.52
C MET A 37 15.40 -17.53 -3.37
N ASP A 38 15.06 -16.48 -4.11
CA ASP A 38 15.95 -15.72 -5.01
C ASP A 38 16.23 -14.27 -4.58
N GLY A 39 15.63 -13.81 -3.48
CA GLY A 39 15.73 -12.44 -2.96
C GLY A 39 14.72 -11.49 -3.57
N ILE A 40 13.70 -12.01 -4.28
CA ILE A 40 12.58 -11.27 -4.85
C ILE A 40 11.29 -11.81 -4.23
N LEU A 41 10.38 -10.91 -3.85
CA LEU A 41 9.11 -11.30 -3.24
C LEU A 41 8.31 -12.25 -4.16
N ASP A 42 7.97 -13.42 -3.63
CA ASP A 42 7.16 -14.41 -4.35
C ASP A 42 5.75 -13.86 -4.67
N PRO A 43 5.26 -13.98 -5.93
CA PRO A 43 3.95 -13.47 -6.31
C PRO A 43 2.79 -14.08 -5.52
N GLY A 44 1.90 -13.22 -5.01
CA GLY A 44 0.68 -13.64 -4.31
C GLY A 44 0.86 -13.92 -2.82
N VAL A 45 2.05 -13.69 -2.27
CA VAL A 45 2.25 -13.61 -0.82
C VAL A 45 1.63 -12.30 -0.31
N PRO A 46 0.70 -12.34 0.66
CA PRO A 46 0.10 -11.13 1.19
C PRO A 46 1.06 -10.38 2.12
N GLN A 47 1.01 -9.05 2.05
CA GLN A 47 1.49 -8.20 3.14
C GLN A 47 0.58 -8.41 4.35
N LEU A 48 1.16 -8.78 5.48
CA LEU A 48 0.43 -8.95 6.73
C LEU A 48 0.38 -7.64 7.52
N ILE A 49 1.50 -6.92 7.57
CA ILE A 49 1.58 -5.69 8.34
C ILE A 49 2.74 -4.80 7.91
N PHE A 50 2.61 -3.50 8.16
CA PHE A 50 3.64 -2.50 7.94
C PHE A 50 3.72 -1.54 9.15
N ASN A 51 4.93 -1.31 9.66
CA ASN A 51 5.28 -0.18 10.51
C ASN A 51 6.73 0.23 10.21
N ARG A 52 6.93 0.98 9.12
CA ARG A 52 8.24 1.38 8.55
C ARG A 52 9.12 0.22 8.09
N MET A 53 8.96 -0.96 8.66
CA MET A 53 9.34 -2.26 8.10
C MET A 53 8.08 -2.99 7.63
N ILE A 54 8.23 -3.89 6.68
CA ILE A 54 7.12 -4.63 6.08
C ILE A 54 7.23 -6.11 6.43
N LEU A 55 6.11 -6.75 6.77
CA LEU A 55 6.05 -8.20 6.93
C LEU A 55 5.12 -8.79 5.88
N TYR A 56 5.70 -9.59 4.98
CA TYR A 56 4.98 -10.51 4.11
C TYR A 56 5.01 -11.90 4.74
N ALA A 57 3.87 -12.59 4.76
CA ALA A 57 3.88 -13.99 5.15
C ALA A 57 2.74 -14.79 4.54
N GLN A 58 2.99 -16.06 4.28
CA GLN A 58 1.96 -17.00 3.84
C GLN A 58 2.25 -18.39 4.39
N PHE A 59 1.22 -19.03 4.94
CA PHE A 59 1.31 -20.40 5.44
C PHE A 59 0.61 -21.37 4.49
N ASP A 60 1.34 -22.41 4.07
CA ASP A 60 0.78 -23.57 3.37
C ASP A 60 0.55 -24.72 4.37
N PRO A 61 -0.70 -24.94 4.83
CA PRO A 61 -1.01 -26.01 5.77
C PRO A 61 -0.85 -27.42 5.19
N ALA A 62 -0.81 -27.57 3.85
CA ALA A 62 -0.67 -28.88 3.22
C ALA A 62 0.73 -29.47 3.43
N VAL A 63 1.74 -28.62 3.53
CA VAL A 63 3.15 -29.01 3.72
C VAL A 63 3.77 -28.46 5.01
N GLY A 64 3.07 -27.57 5.72
CA GLY A 64 3.53 -26.93 6.96
C GLY A 64 4.56 -25.83 6.73
N ALA A 65 4.64 -25.27 5.53
CA ALA A 65 5.62 -24.26 5.16
C ALA A 65 5.08 -22.87 5.49
N LEU A 66 5.84 -22.08 6.25
CA LEU A 66 5.62 -20.65 6.42
C LEU A 66 6.67 -19.90 5.61
N TYR A 67 6.23 -19.15 4.61
CA TYR A 67 7.03 -18.17 3.90
C TYR A 67 6.96 -16.83 4.63
N LEU A 68 8.10 -16.13 4.70
CA LEU A 68 8.27 -14.83 5.36
C LEU A 68 9.18 -13.95 4.51
N ALA A 69 8.86 -12.67 4.40
CA ALA A 69 9.77 -11.68 3.81
C ALA A 69 9.62 -10.27 4.42
N THR A 70 10.69 -9.50 4.39
CA THR A 70 10.75 -8.06 4.71
C THR A 70 11.79 -7.38 3.80
N TYR A 71 11.93 -6.06 3.88
CA TYR A 71 13.04 -5.34 3.26
C TYR A 71 14.38 -6.00 3.60
N ASP A 72 15.25 -6.15 2.60
CA ASP A 72 16.63 -6.55 2.81
C ASP A 72 17.37 -5.54 3.73
N ALA A 73 18.44 -5.99 4.39
CA ALA A 73 19.20 -5.16 5.33
C ALA A 73 19.86 -3.92 4.67
N GLY A 74 20.07 -3.92 3.34
CA GLY A 74 20.68 -2.80 2.61
C GLY A 74 22.07 -2.41 3.12
N GLU A 75 22.39 -1.10 3.08
CA GLU A 75 23.62 -0.49 3.63
C GLU A 75 23.41 0.34 4.94
N GLY A 76 22.22 0.27 5.57
CA GLY A 76 21.89 1.00 6.80
C GLY A 76 21.94 0.22 8.14
N ASN A 77 21.28 -0.93 8.25
CA ASN A 77 20.96 -1.62 9.52
C ASN A 77 20.76 -3.13 9.32
N ASP A 78 20.94 -3.94 10.36
CA ASP A 78 20.67 -5.38 10.27
C ASP A 78 19.20 -5.70 10.51
N HIS A 79 18.65 -6.63 9.74
CA HIS A 79 17.23 -6.97 9.80
C HIS A 79 16.99 -8.40 10.31
N PHE A 80 15.93 -8.55 11.10
CA PHE A 80 15.57 -9.83 11.70
C PHE A 80 14.07 -10.09 11.58
N ILE A 81 13.70 -11.36 11.42
CA ILE A 81 12.33 -11.85 11.61
C ILE A 81 12.35 -12.89 12.73
N PHE A 82 11.72 -12.59 13.85
CA PHE A 82 11.58 -13.46 15.02
C PHE A 82 10.28 -14.25 14.97
N LEU A 83 10.32 -15.53 15.33
CA LEU A 83 9.17 -16.42 15.42
C LEU A 83 9.04 -17.02 16.81
N ASP A 84 7.80 -17.17 17.26
CA ASP A 84 7.46 -17.79 18.55
C ASP A 84 6.11 -18.52 18.47
N ASP A 85 5.92 -19.60 19.23
CA ASP A 85 4.63 -20.27 19.39
C ASP A 85 3.82 -19.75 20.59
N ASP A 86 4.47 -19.15 21.60
CA ASP A 86 3.84 -18.41 22.70
C ASP A 86 4.85 -17.46 23.40
N PRO A 87 4.94 -16.19 23.00
CA PRO A 87 5.91 -15.24 23.59
C PRO A 87 5.62 -14.89 25.05
N THR A 88 4.49 -15.35 25.62
CA THR A 88 4.15 -15.11 27.02
C THR A 88 4.62 -16.22 27.97
N ASP A 89 5.00 -17.38 27.44
CA ASP A 89 5.38 -18.55 28.23
C ASP A 89 6.89 -18.65 28.53
N SER A 90 7.65 -17.78 27.88
CA SER A 90 9.10 -17.69 27.91
C SER A 90 9.59 -16.53 28.80
N THR A 91 10.82 -16.64 29.28
CA THR A 91 11.48 -15.53 29.99
C THR A 91 12.27 -14.70 29.00
N PRO A 92 12.19 -13.35 29.02
CA PRO A 92 12.96 -12.52 28.12
C PRO A 92 14.46 -12.86 28.18
N GLU A 93 15.04 -13.16 27.03
CA GLU A 93 16.44 -13.54 26.90
C GLU A 93 17.21 -12.41 26.22
N ALA A 94 18.42 -12.12 26.71
CA ALA A 94 19.33 -11.21 26.01
C ALA A 94 19.65 -11.80 24.65
N PHE A 95 19.64 -11.03 23.56
CA PHE A 95 19.83 -11.53 22.19
C PHE A 95 21.31 -11.87 21.89
N PRO A 96 21.82 -13.08 22.25
CA PRO A 96 23.24 -13.27 22.53
C PRO A 96 23.98 -13.89 21.34
N SER A 97 23.25 -14.44 20.37
CA SER A 97 23.73 -15.19 19.20
C SER A 97 24.40 -14.30 18.17
N TRP A 98 24.17 -12.99 18.25
CA TRP A 98 24.59 -12.01 17.24
C TRP A 98 25.14 -10.71 17.84
N ASN A 99 25.48 -10.74 19.14
CA ASN A 99 26.16 -9.65 19.85
C ASN A 99 25.42 -8.29 19.77
N LYS A 100 24.09 -8.30 19.77
CA LYS A 100 23.25 -7.09 19.83
C LYS A 100 22.83 -6.77 21.27
N ILE A 101 22.36 -5.54 21.50
CA ILE A 101 21.86 -5.09 22.81
C ILE A 101 20.33 -5.12 22.81
N GLY A 102 19.75 -5.66 23.88
CA GLY A 102 18.31 -5.79 24.06
C GLY A 102 17.92 -7.19 24.53
N THR A 103 16.65 -7.36 24.89
CA THR A 103 16.05 -8.68 25.12
C THR A 103 14.96 -8.95 24.09
N VAL A 104 14.79 -10.22 23.75
CA VAL A 104 13.65 -10.72 22.99
C VAL A 104 12.79 -11.58 23.90
N ALA A 105 11.47 -11.57 23.71
CA ALA A 105 10.53 -12.28 24.58
C ALA A 105 10.89 -13.77 24.74
N SER A 106 11.45 -14.40 23.70
CA SER A 106 11.88 -15.81 23.73
C SER A 106 13.14 -16.12 22.91
N ASP A 107 13.60 -17.38 23.03
CA ASP A 107 14.70 -17.96 22.24
C ASP A 107 14.22 -18.73 20.98
N GLY A 108 13.04 -18.35 20.45
CA GLY A 108 12.44 -18.95 19.27
C GLY A 108 13.24 -18.74 17.96
N PRO A 109 12.86 -19.44 16.87
CA PRO A 109 13.55 -19.33 15.59
C PRO A 109 13.58 -17.91 15.07
N PHE A 110 14.69 -17.50 14.47
CA PHE A 110 14.76 -16.22 13.78
C PHE A 110 15.55 -16.30 12.49
N LEU A 111 15.15 -15.47 11.53
CA LEU A 111 15.87 -15.19 10.30
C LEU A 111 16.65 -13.89 10.51
N ALA A 112 17.93 -13.88 10.17
CA ALA A 112 18.77 -12.68 10.26
C ALA A 112 19.42 -12.39 8.91
N ASP A 113 19.43 -11.11 8.54
CA ASP A 113 20.13 -10.55 7.38
C ASP A 113 21.11 -9.46 7.83
N GLU A 114 22.37 -9.62 7.47
CA GLU A 114 23.49 -8.75 7.85
C GLU A 114 23.76 -7.72 6.76
N ASN A 115 23.75 -6.45 7.16
CA ASN A 115 23.98 -5.29 6.32
C ASN A 115 25.40 -5.25 5.69
N ASP A 116 26.39 -5.84 6.36
CA ASP A 116 27.80 -5.66 6.00
C ASP A 116 28.29 -6.56 4.87
N ASN A 117 27.60 -7.67 4.56
CA ASN A 117 28.14 -8.69 3.64
C ASN A 117 27.10 -9.62 2.98
N ASP A 118 25.83 -9.20 2.89
CA ASP A 118 24.70 -9.97 2.35
C ASP A 118 24.50 -11.34 3.02
N PHE A 119 24.95 -11.49 4.28
CA PHE A 119 24.81 -12.75 5.00
C PHE A 119 23.40 -12.90 5.54
N ILE A 120 22.74 -13.97 5.11
CA ILE A 120 21.43 -14.36 5.62
C ILE A 120 21.45 -15.79 6.18
N ALA A 121 20.84 -15.98 7.35
CA ALA A 121 20.69 -17.31 7.92
C ALA A 121 19.52 -17.44 8.92
N TRP A 122 18.98 -18.65 8.97
CA TRP A 122 18.09 -19.08 10.05
C TRP A 122 18.87 -19.56 11.27
N TYR A 123 18.44 -19.14 12.45
CA TYR A 123 18.97 -19.53 13.76
C TYR A 123 17.88 -20.16 14.62
N GLN A 124 18.29 -20.98 15.61
CA GLN A 124 17.37 -21.73 16.49
C GLN A 124 16.37 -22.64 15.75
N VAL A 125 16.73 -23.05 14.52
CA VAL A 125 15.93 -23.94 13.68
C VAL A 125 16.32 -25.41 13.85
N ASN A 126 15.32 -26.25 14.11
CA ASN A 126 15.38 -27.72 14.11
C ASN A 126 14.59 -28.34 12.94
N ALA A 127 14.14 -27.51 12.01
CA ALA A 127 13.32 -27.85 10.85
C ALA A 127 14.08 -27.69 9.53
N SER A 128 13.47 -28.17 8.46
CA SER A 128 13.80 -27.75 7.10
C SER A 128 13.49 -26.26 6.96
N ALA A 129 14.51 -25.48 6.62
CA ALA A 129 14.40 -24.06 6.35
C ALA A 129 15.36 -23.63 5.24
N ASN A 130 15.01 -22.57 4.52
CA ASN A 130 15.84 -21.94 3.52
C ASN A 130 15.65 -20.42 3.60
N ALA A 131 16.64 -19.67 3.13
CA ALA A 131 16.62 -18.22 3.14
C ALA A 131 17.47 -17.64 2.01
N LYS A 132 17.09 -16.46 1.56
CA LYS A 132 17.84 -15.68 0.60
C LYS A 132 17.59 -14.19 0.85
N THR A 133 18.63 -13.38 0.67
CA THR A 133 18.50 -11.93 0.59
C THR A 133 18.79 -11.48 -0.83
N GLY A 134 18.04 -10.49 -1.30
CA GLY A 134 18.20 -9.85 -2.60
C GLY A 134 19.29 -8.76 -2.58
N PRO A 135 19.72 -8.26 -3.75
CA PRO A 135 20.48 -7.02 -3.82
C PRO A 135 19.60 -5.83 -3.36
N ASN A 136 20.21 -4.72 -2.91
CA ASN A 136 19.51 -3.46 -2.57
C ASN A 136 18.33 -3.21 -3.52
N ASP A 137 17.10 -3.19 -2.99
CA ASP A 137 15.79 -3.18 -3.68
C ASP A 137 15.07 -4.56 -3.72
N GLY A 138 15.63 -5.57 -3.04
CA GLY A 138 15.07 -6.91 -2.92
C GLY A 138 14.33 -7.11 -1.60
N VAL A 139 14.15 -8.38 -1.24
CA VAL A 139 13.66 -8.77 0.09
C VAL A 139 14.66 -9.71 0.74
N MET A 140 14.78 -9.62 2.07
CA MET A 140 15.18 -10.79 2.83
C MET A 140 13.97 -11.72 2.93
N GLU A 141 14.13 -12.95 2.49
CA GLU A 141 13.06 -13.94 2.52
C GLU A 141 13.54 -15.26 3.11
N GLY A 142 12.59 -15.97 3.69
CA GLY A 142 12.84 -17.29 4.24
C GLY A 142 11.59 -18.13 4.26
N VAL A 143 11.80 -19.45 4.17
CA VAL A 143 10.77 -20.46 4.36
C VAL A 143 11.21 -21.42 5.46
N ILE A 144 10.29 -21.75 6.36
CA ILE A 144 10.51 -22.71 7.46
C ILE A 144 9.34 -23.69 7.56
N ASN A 145 9.64 -24.96 7.87
CA ASN A 145 8.60 -25.95 8.17
C ASN A 145 8.20 -25.92 9.65
N LEU A 146 7.01 -25.39 9.95
CA LEU A 146 6.51 -25.28 11.32
C LEU A 146 6.16 -26.64 11.95
N TYR A 147 5.72 -27.62 11.15
CA TYR A 147 5.40 -28.95 11.66
C TYR A 147 6.66 -29.68 12.14
N GLU A 148 7.78 -29.51 11.43
CA GLU A 148 9.08 -30.05 11.84
C GLU A 148 9.65 -29.29 13.03
N GLN A 149 9.48 -27.96 13.07
CA GLN A 149 10.04 -27.11 14.13
C GLN A 149 9.38 -27.40 15.49
N TYR A 150 8.05 -27.44 15.54
CA TYR A 150 7.29 -27.50 16.80
C TYR A 150 6.67 -28.89 17.07
N GLY A 151 6.73 -29.82 16.11
CA GLY A 151 6.27 -31.20 16.27
C GLY A 151 4.76 -31.38 16.52
N THR A 152 3.98 -30.30 16.41
CA THR A 152 2.52 -30.26 16.57
C THR A 152 1.88 -29.33 15.55
N ASN A 153 0.58 -29.48 15.30
CA ASN A 153 -0.17 -28.52 14.49
C ASN A 153 -0.45 -27.29 15.35
N LEU A 154 0.40 -26.28 15.22
CA LEU A 154 0.17 -24.98 15.82
C LEU A 154 -1.11 -24.36 15.27
N GLN A 155 -1.89 -23.74 16.15
CA GLN A 155 -3.01 -22.90 15.74
C GLN A 155 -2.52 -21.47 15.44
N TYR A 156 -1.46 -21.04 16.10
CA TYR A 156 -0.94 -19.69 16.04
C TYR A 156 0.58 -19.71 15.90
N ILE A 157 1.12 -18.69 15.23
CA ILE A 157 2.52 -18.30 15.28
C ILE A 157 2.59 -16.81 15.55
N TYR A 158 3.61 -16.38 16.29
CA TYR A 158 3.88 -15.00 16.63
C TYR A 158 5.10 -14.53 15.85
N ILE A 159 5.03 -13.37 15.21
CA ILE A 159 6.06 -12.89 14.28
C ILE A 159 6.41 -11.43 14.60
N ALA A 160 7.70 -11.10 14.72
CA ALA A 160 8.17 -9.72 14.83
C ALA A 160 9.31 -9.47 13.85
N VAL A 161 9.25 -8.36 13.11
CA VAL A 161 10.31 -7.86 12.23
C VAL A 161 11.01 -6.71 12.95
N ALA A 162 12.33 -6.79 13.06
CA ALA A 162 13.09 -5.89 13.92
C ALA A 162 14.39 -5.47 13.23
N PRO A 163 14.58 -4.17 12.96
CA PRO A 163 15.88 -3.67 12.55
C PRO A 163 16.74 -3.28 13.76
N TYR A 164 18.00 -3.70 13.75
CA TYR A 164 19.01 -3.29 14.73
C TYR A 164 20.09 -2.48 14.06
N GLN A 165 20.69 -1.55 14.81
CA GLN A 165 21.85 -0.80 14.32
C GLN A 165 22.96 -1.76 13.90
N ASN A 166 23.58 -1.49 12.74
CA ASN A 166 24.63 -2.31 12.12
C ASN A 166 25.79 -2.74 13.05
N PRO A 167 26.43 -1.87 13.88
CA PRO A 167 27.60 -2.29 14.64
C PRO A 167 27.34 -3.44 15.63
N ASP A 168 28.40 -4.17 15.94
CA ASP A 168 28.47 -5.04 17.13
C ASP A 168 28.03 -4.23 18.38
N GLY A 169 27.05 -4.76 19.11
CA GLY A 169 26.43 -4.07 20.24
C GLY A 169 25.41 -3.00 19.83
N GLY A 170 24.97 -2.96 18.58
CA GLY A 170 23.86 -2.13 18.13
C GLY A 170 22.56 -2.52 18.85
N SER A 171 21.73 -1.51 19.14
CA SER A 171 20.41 -1.70 19.75
C SER A 171 19.32 -1.85 18.70
N LEU A 172 18.16 -2.36 19.11
CA LEU A 172 16.91 -2.26 18.37
C LEU A 172 16.64 -0.79 17.98
N ILE A 173 16.05 -0.59 16.81
CA ILE A 173 15.48 0.68 16.37
C ILE A 173 13.96 0.59 16.57
N PRO A 174 13.42 0.94 17.75
CA PRO A 174 12.03 0.63 18.13
C PRO A 174 10.98 1.27 17.23
N ASP A 175 11.26 2.45 16.68
CA ASP A 175 10.35 3.13 15.75
C ASP A 175 10.06 2.32 14.48
N TYR A 176 10.93 1.35 14.15
CA TYR A 176 10.84 0.51 12.96
C TYR A 176 10.52 -0.95 13.29
N LEU A 177 10.27 -1.28 14.57
CA LEU A 177 9.77 -2.61 14.94
C LEU A 177 8.41 -2.83 14.26
N THR A 178 8.19 -4.02 13.71
CA THR A 178 6.92 -4.39 13.07
C THR A 178 6.47 -5.76 13.59
N PRO A 179 5.44 -5.84 14.45
CA PRO A 179 4.57 -4.78 14.96
C PRO A 179 5.23 -3.58 15.64
N ALA A 180 4.53 -2.44 15.64
CA ALA A 180 5.00 -1.23 16.31
C ALA A 180 5.27 -1.51 17.79
N SER A 181 6.41 -1.03 18.28
CA SER A 181 6.75 -1.14 19.69
C SER A 181 5.72 -0.43 20.56
N THR A 182 5.34 -1.04 21.68
CA THR A 182 4.30 -0.52 22.56
C THR A 182 4.84 0.49 23.57
N ASP A 183 6.14 0.46 23.85
CA ASP A 183 6.79 1.32 24.84
C ASP A 183 8.06 2.05 24.34
N LEU A 184 8.46 1.79 23.09
CA LEU A 184 9.63 2.37 22.41
C LEU A 184 10.96 2.12 23.13
N ASP A 185 11.06 1.01 23.88
CA ASP A 185 12.31 0.60 24.50
C ASP A 185 13.23 -0.14 23.50
N GLN A 186 14.28 -0.82 23.97
CA GLN A 186 15.24 -1.52 23.08
C GLN A 186 15.07 -3.04 23.12
N ASN A 187 13.92 -3.50 23.57
CA ASN A 187 13.55 -4.89 23.72
C ASN A 187 12.39 -5.21 22.76
N ILE A 188 12.17 -6.51 22.56
CA ILE A 188 10.99 -7.02 21.87
C ILE A 188 10.18 -7.78 22.91
N ASP A 189 9.10 -7.16 23.38
CA ASP A 189 8.19 -7.67 24.38
C ASP A 189 7.12 -8.60 23.79
N ALA A 190 6.46 -9.37 24.66
CA ALA A 190 5.52 -10.41 24.23
C ALA A 190 4.29 -9.85 23.49
N ASP A 191 3.89 -8.61 23.77
CA ASP A 191 2.80 -7.90 23.10
C ASP A 191 3.22 -7.20 21.80
N GLU A 192 4.52 -7.20 21.47
CA GLU A 192 5.08 -6.60 20.25
C GLU A 192 5.23 -7.62 19.10
N TYR A 193 4.63 -8.81 19.24
CA TYR A 193 4.56 -9.81 18.18
C TYR A 193 3.20 -9.81 17.47
N LEU A 194 3.25 -10.02 16.15
CA LEU A 194 2.07 -10.25 15.32
C LEU A 194 1.62 -11.69 15.51
N LYS A 195 0.43 -11.90 16.06
CA LYS A 195 -0.16 -13.24 16.17
C LYS A 195 -0.91 -13.60 14.89
N LEU A 196 -0.40 -14.56 14.14
CA LEU A 196 -0.98 -15.10 12.91
C LEU A 196 -1.70 -16.43 13.19
N ASN A 197 -2.97 -16.52 12.80
CA ASN A 197 -3.76 -17.75 12.85
C ASN A 197 -3.43 -18.64 11.63
N LEU A 198 -2.81 -19.79 11.88
CA LEU A 198 -2.36 -20.72 10.84
C LEU A 198 -3.50 -21.53 10.21
N VAL A 199 -4.71 -21.45 10.76
CA VAL A 199 -5.90 -22.13 10.23
C VAL A 199 -6.69 -21.23 9.30
N THR A 200 -6.84 -19.95 9.65
CA THR A 200 -7.60 -18.98 8.85
C THR A 200 -6.73 -18.12 7.95
N GLY A 201 -5.44 -17.99 8.26
CA GLY A 201 -4.53 -17.03 7.64
C GLY A 201 -4.72 -15.58 8.13
N GLU A 202 -5.56 -15.36 9.13
CA GLU A 202 -5.89 -14.04 9.68
C GLU A 202 -4.99 -13.66 10.86
N ILE A 203 -4.81 -12.37 11.09
CA ILE A 203 -4.09 -11.83 12.25
C ILE A 203 -5.05 -11.69 13.44
N GLU A 204 -4.60 -12.05 14.65
CA GLU A 204 -5.40 -11.96 15.88
C GLU A 204 -4.71 -11.14 16.98
N GLY A 205 -5.16 -9.92 17.27
CA GLY A 205 -4.85 -9.27 18.56
C GLY A 205 -3.37 -8.97 18.86
N GLY A 206 -2.51 -8.88 17.85
CA GLY A 206 -1.27 -8.09 17.97
C GLY A 206 -1.65 -6.60 18.02
N SER A 207 -1.05 -5.84 18.93
CA SER A 207 -1.33 -4.40 19.06
C SER A 207 -0.65 -3.58 17.97
N ASN A 208 -1.08 -3.79 16.74
CA ASN A 208 -1.19 -2.77 15.70
C ASN A 208 -2.11 -3.33 14.60
N THR A 209 -3.30 -2.77 14.53
CA THR A 209 -4.31 -3.08 13.52
C THR A 209 -3.89 -2.48 12.18
N ASN A 210 -3.04 -3.17 11.42
CA ASN A 210 -2.76 -2.84 10.01
C ASN A 210 -2.99 -4.06 9.08
N ALA A 211 -3.70 -5.10 9.56
CA ALA A 211 -4.69 -5.68 8.66
C ALA A 211 -5.80 -4.63 8.58
N PRO A 212 -6.14 -4.15 7.37
CA PRO A 212 -7.23 -3.21 7.23
C PRO A 212 -8.45 -3.81 7.96
N PRO A 213 -9.14 -3.09 8.88
CA PRO A 213 -10.42 -3.55 9.42
C PRO A 213 -11.31 -4.02 8.28
N PRO A 214 -12.22 -4.98 8.49
CA PRO A 214 -13.10 -5.45 7.43
C PRO A 214 -13.76 -4.27 6.69
N GLY A 215 -13.36 -4.02 5.44
CA GLY A 215 -13.82 -2.86 4.66
C GLY A 215 -12.74 -1.82 4.33
N GLU A 216 -11.58 -1.82 5.00
CA GLU A 216 -10.50 -0.89 4.70
C GLU A 216 -9.72 -1.33 3.43
N VAL A 217 -9.53 -0.41 2.50
CA VAL A 217 -8.90 -0.58 1.20
C VAL A 217 -7.39 -0.60 1.39
N VAL A 218 -6.76 -1.62 0.81
CA VAL A 218 -5.30 -1.72 0.78
C VAL A 218 -4.77 -0.60 -0.08
N LEU A 219 -3.93 0.25 0.51
CA LEU A 219 -3.30 1.33 -0.23
C LEU A 219 -2.50 0.79 -1.40
N LYS A 220 -2.58 1.55 -2.48
CA LYS A 220 -1.69 1.39 -3.60
C LYS A 220 -0.23 1.55 -3.16
N GLN A 221 0.61 0.60 -3.57
CA GLN A 221 2.05 0.65 -3.33
C GLN A 221 2.74 1.36 -4.50
N TYR A 222 3.83 2.07 -4.19
CA TYR A 222 4.73 2.66 -5.18
C TYR A 222 6.06 1.94 -5.17
N ILE A 223 6.61 1.65 -6.35
CA ILE A 223 7.91 1.00 -6.48
C ILE A 223 8.94 2.09 -6.81
N ILE A 224 9.94 2.25 -5.95
CA ILE A 224 10.96 3.29 -6.07
C ILE A 224 12.29 2.62 -6.42
N ASN A 225 12.52 2.41 -7.72
CA ASN A 225 13.70 1.71 -8.24
C ASN A 225 14.35 2.43 -9.44
N GLY A 226 13.92 3.66 -9.73
CA GLY A 226 14.38 4.48 -10.84
C GLY A 226 13.85 4.03 -12.21
N GLN A 227 12.91 3.10 -12.24
CA GLN A 227 12.14 2.74 -13.43
C GLN A 227 10.71 3.21 -13.25
N LEU A 228 10.18 3.90 -14.27
CA LEU A 228 8.79 4.34 -14.25
C LEU A 228 7.81 3.16 -14.39
N ASN A 229 7.57 2.47 -13.29
CA ASN A 229 6.65 1.35 -13.17
C ASN A 229 5.21 1.84 -12.92
N ASP A 230 5.07 3.01 -12.32
CA ASP A 230 3.81 3.54 -11.81
C ASP A 230 3.18 4.62 -12.73
N LEU A 231 3.50 4.62 -14.02
CA LEU A 231 2.98 5.63 -14.96
C LEU A 231 1.47 5.51 -15.20
N GLU A 232 0.93 4.29 -15.36
CA GLU A 232 -0.53 4.09 -15.54
C GLU A 232 -1.33 4.55 -14.33
N LEU A 233 -0.62 4.82 -13.25
CA LEU A 233 -1.06 5.03 -11.90
C LEU A 233 -0.87 6.51 -11.49
N ALA A 234 -0.22 7.35 -12.29
CA ALA A 234 -0.02 8.77 -11.96
C ALA A 234 -1.26 9.63 -12.29
N THR A 235 -1.85 10.28 -11.28
CA THR A 235 -2.98 11.21 -11.45
C THR A 235 -2.58 12.51 -12.15
N LEU A 236 -1.35 12.98 -11.91
CA LEU A 236 -0.74 14.09 -12.65
C LEU A 236 0.32 13.55 -13.61
N GLN A 237 0.12 13.80 -14.91
CA GLN A 237 1.10 13.49 -15.95
C GLN A 237 1.26 14.73 -16.83
N ARG A 238 2.50 15.22 -16.91
CA ARG A 238 2.82 16.43 -17.67
C ARG A 238 4.02 16.15 -18.55
N ASP A 239 3.73 15.94 -19.83
CA ASP A 239 4.75 15.82 -20.87
C ASP A 239 5.57 17.11 -20.98
N GLY A 240 6.82 16.98 -21.38
CA GLY A 240 7.74 18.09 -21.53
C GLY A 240 9.11 17.60 -21.98
N ALA A 241 10.09 18.50 -22.03
CA ALA A 241 11.48 18.09 -22.17
C ALA A 241 11.97 17.34 -20.92
N LEU A 242 11.45 17.72 -19.75
CA LEU A 242 11.57 17.02 -18.49
C LEU A 242 10.14 16.69 -17.99
N PRO A 243 9.67 15.44 -18.13
CA PRO A 243 8.30 15.09 -17.76
C PRO A 243 8.10 15.14 -16.24
N LEU A 244 6.89 15.45 -15.78
CA LEU A 244 6.55 15.38 -14.35
C LEU A 244 5.37 14.44 -14.14
N TYR A 245 5.56 13.49 -13.23
CA TYR A 245 4.55 12.56 -12.76
C TYR A 245 4.33 12.77 -11.27
N ALA A 246 3.07 12.73 -10.83
CA ALA A 246 2.75 12.72 -9.42
C ALA A 246 1.44 11.98 -9.14
N ASP A 247 1.38 11.41 -7.93
CA ASP A 247 0.21 10.68 -7.45
C ASP A 247 0.14 10.68 -5.93
N PHE A 248 -1.03 10.39 -5.37
CA PHE A 248 -1.23 10.24 -3.94
C PHE A 248 -2.13 9.02 -3.67
N ASN A 249 -1.75 8.21 -2.68
CA ASN A 249 -2.47 6.97 -2.34
C ASN A 249 -3.26 7.06 -1.03
N GLY A 250 -3.50 8.27 -0.49
CA GLY A 250 -4.09 8.44 0.84
C GLY A 250 -3.06 8.63 1.97
N GLU A 251 -1.76 8.48 1.69
CA GLU A 251 -0.69 8.68 2.69
C GLU A 251 0.60 9.26 2.09
N LEU A 252 1.06 8.62 1.03
CA LEU A 252 2.31 8.92 0.35
C LEU A 252 2.03 9.71 -0.92
N LEU A 253 2.73 10.83 -1.08
CA LEU A 253 2.90 11.51 -2.34
C LEU A 253 4.01 10.81 -3.12
N TYR A 254 3.70 10.25 -4.28
CA TYR A 254 4.68 9.80 -5.26
C TYR A 254 4.98 10.92 -6.25
N VAL A 255 6.26 11.10 -6.59
CA VAL A 255 6.69 11.99 -7.66
C VAL A 255 7.78 11.33 -8.50
N ALA A 256 7.78 11.64 -9.80
CA ALA A 256 8.82 11.17 -10.70
C ALA A 256 9.09 12.12 -11.86
N THR A 257 10.32 12.05 -12.37
CA THR A 257 10.77 12.73 -13.59
C THR A 257 11.86 11.92 -14.29
N ALA A 258 12.30 12.32 -15.48
CA ALA A 258 13.44 11.67 -16.13
C ALA A 258 14.72 11.88 -15.31
N ASP A 259 15.59 10.87 -15.29
CA ASP A 259 16.88 10.91 -14.60
C ASP A 259 17.76 12.10 -15.03
N ALA A 260 18.63 12.56 -14.13
CA ALA A 260 19.67 13.52 -14.48
C ALA A 260 20.70 12.84 -15.40
N GLY A 261 20.63 13.11 -16.70
CA GLY A 261 21.62 12.63 -17.69
C GLY A 261 22.77 13.63 -17.91
N GLU A 262 23.89 13.17 -18.52
CA GLU A 262 25.25 13.81 -18.64
C GLU A 262 25.35 15.34 -19.00
N GLY A 263 24.63 16.24 -18.32
CA GLY A 263 24.65 17.66 -18.63
C GLY A 263 23.92 18.63 -17.69
N ASN A 264 23.02 18.19 -16.80
CA ASN A 264 22.39 19.05 -15.78
C ASN A 264 21.74 18.23 -14.66
N ASP A 265 21.65 18.84 -13.47
CA ASP A 265 21.07 18.22 -12.28
C ASP A 265 19.56 18.48 -12.24
N HIS A 266 18.77 17.48 -11.86
CA HIS A 266 17.32 17.54 -11.87
C HIS A 266 16.74 17.66 -10.46
N PHE A 267 15.70 18.48 -10.32
CA PHE A 267 15.02 18.72 -9.05
C PHE A 267 13.52 18.69 -9.22
N ILE A 268 12.81 17.94 -8.38
CA ILE A 268 11.36 18.05 -8.23
C ILE A 268 11.09 18.84 -6.95
N PHE A 269 10.49 20.02 -7.08
CA PHE A 269 10.07 20.86 -5.96
C PHE A 269 8.64 20.56 -5.54
N VAL A 270 8.43 20.45 -4.22
CA VAL A 270 7.13 20.22 -3.59
C VAL A 270 6.91 21.27 -2.51
N THR A 271 5.81 22.02 -2.61
CA THR A 271 5.50 23.09 -1.66
C THR A 271 4.00 23.32 -1.47
N ASP A 272 3.62 23.79 -0.29
CA ASP A 272 2.27 24.25 0.06
C ASP A 272 2.10 25.78 -0.15
N ASP A 273 3.20 26.51 -0.34
CA ASP A 273 3.19 27.95 -0.59
C ASP A 273 4.28 28.35 -1.63
N PRO A 274 3.92 28.47 -2.92
CA PRO A 274 4.86 28.77 -4.00
C PRO A 274 5.29 30.25 -3.99
N ALA A 275 4.76 31.09 -3.09
CA ALA A 275 5.10 32.51 -3.03
C ALA A 275 6.25 32.81 -2.05
N VAL A 276 6.72 31.82 -1.28
CA VAL A 276 7.79 32.02 -0.29
C VAL A 276 9.14 32.23 -1.00
N PRO A 277 9.81 33.38 -0.87
CA PRO A 277 11.08 33.59 -1.57
C PRO A 277 12.20 32.73 -0.97
N ALA A 278 12.91 31.99 -1.81
CA ALA A 278 14.12 31.27 -1.44
C ALA A 278 15.18 31.31 -2.55
N ASN A 279 16.42 30.98 -2.21
CA ASN A 279 17.50 30.84 -3.19
C ASN A 279 17.39 29.46 -3.86
N ALA A 280 17.95 29.31 -5.06
CA ALA A 280 18.10 28.00 -5.67
C ALA A 280 18.92 27.04 -4.75
N PRO A 281 18.60 25.72 -4.74
CA PRO A 281 19.26 24.75 -3.87
C PRO A 281 20.72 24.53 -4.30
N TRP A 282 21.52 23.82 -3.48
CA TRP A 282 22.88 23.37 -3.80
C TRP A 282 23.79 24.44 -4.42
N ALA A 283 23.76 25.65 -3.85
CA ALA A 283 24.56 26.79 -4.33
C ALA A 283 24.36 27.13 -5.83
N LYS A 284 23.25 26.69 -6.44
CA LYS A 284 22.88 27.06 -7.80
C LYS A 284 22.50 28.54 -7.86
N ARG A 285 22.56 29.10 -9.06
CA ARG A 285 22.27 30.51 -9.30
C ARG A 285 20.79 30.69 -9.60
N GLY A 286 20.22 31.75 -9.01
CA GLY A 286 18.82 32.11 -9.18
C GLY A 286 18.03 32.05 -7.88
N SER A 287 16.75 32.28 -7.98
CA SER A 287 15.78 32.11 -6.91
C SER A 287 14.79 31.01 -7.23
N ASN A 288 14.27 30.39 -6.17
CA ASN A 288 13.23 29.38 -6.26
C ASN A 288 12.14 29.75 -5.25
N GLN A 289 11.04 30.28 -5.74
CA GLN A 289 9.93 30.65 -4.86
C GLN A 289 9.15 29.41 -4.45
N GLY A 290 9.05 29.15 -3.16
CA GLY A 290 8.39 27.98 -2.61
C GLY A 290 9.36 26.83 -2.30
N LEU A 291 10.68 27.02 -2.41
CA LEU A 291 11.64 26.00 -1.98
C LEU A 291 11.43 25.65 -0.50
N LYS A 292 10.94 24.44 -0.26
CA LYS A 292 10.69 23.91 1.07
C LYS A 292 11.12 22.44 1.13
N HIS A 293 10.67 21.66 0.17
CA HIS A 293 10.99 20.24 0.03
C HIS A 293 11.34 19.95 -1.42
N PHE A 294 12.34 19.10 -1.66
CA PHE A 294 12.69 18.70 -3.01
C PHE A 294 13.34 17.33 -3.07
N LEU A 295 13.08 16.64 -4.17
CA LEU A 295 13.81 15.45 -4.59
C LEU A 295 14.88 15.89 -5.60
N ALA A 296 16.11 15.46 -5.41
CA ALA A 296 17.23 15.84 -6.28
C ALA A 296 17.90 14.60 -6.89
N ASP A 297 18.43 14.77 -8.10
CA ASP A 297 19.31 13.84 -8.81
C ASP A 297 20.51 14.63 -9.37
N GLU A 298 21.71 14.23 -8.98
CA GLU A 298 22.95 14.88 -9.39
C GLU A 298 23.51 14.22 -10.66
N ASN A 299 23.79 15.01 -11.69
CA ASN A 299 24.28 14.48 -12.95
C ASN A 299 25.67 13.81 -12.88
N ASP A 300 26.55 14.35 -12.03
CA ASP A 300 27.96 13.95 -12.00
C ASP A 300 28.23 12.77 -11.03
N SER A 301 27.18 12.24 -10.39
CA SER A 301 27.26 11.13 -9.44
C SER A 301 26.03 10.20 -9.57
N ASP A 302 25.97 9.15 -8.75
CA ASP A 302 24.81 8.28 -8.58
C ASP A 302 23.85 8.78 -7.49
N PHE A 303 24.01 10.04 -7.07
CA PHE A 303 23.25 10.60 -5.98
C PHE A 303 21.82 10.94 -6.39
N SER A 304 20.87 10.35 -5.67
CA SER A 304 19.50 10.86 -5.58
C SER A 304 19.04 10.90 -4.12
N GLY A 305 18.13 11.82 -3.78
CA GLY A 305 17.64 11.91 -2.41
C GLY A 305 16.70 13.07 -2.12
N TRP A 306 15.93 12.92 -1.05
CA TRP A 306 15.03 13.95 -0.55
C TRP A 306 15.77 14.98 0.31
N PHE A 307 15.31 16.22 0.21
CA PHE A 307 15.69 17.33 1.07
C PHE A 307 14.42 17.93 1.65
N ILE A 308 14.26 17.82 2.96
CA ILE A 308 13.11 18.35 3.70
C ILE A 308 13.60 19.54 4.52
N ASN A 309 13.02 20.72 4.27
CA ASN A 309 13.50 21.99 4.83
C ASN A 309 14.99 22.24 4.51
N ASP A 310 15.39 21.97 3.27
CA ASP A 310 16.76 22.13 2.76
C ASP A 310 17.82 21.27 3.49
N SER A 311 17.38 20.22 4.19
CA SER A 311 18.24 19.25 4.86
C SER A 311 18.02 17.87 4.27
N MET A 312 19.11 17.15 3.99
CA MET A 312 19.02 15.79 3.44
C MET A 312 18.20 14.90 4.39
N ASP A 313 17.25 14.18 3.80
CA ASP A 313 16.36 13.28 4.49
C ASP A 313 16.55 11.86 3.96
N LEU A 314 16.79 10.93 4.88
CA LEU A 314 17.00 9.50 4.59
C LEU A 314 15.77 8.66 4.95
N SER A 315 14.71 9.28 5.47
CA SER A 315 13.50 8.58 5.91
C SER A 315 12.50 8.37 4.77
N HIS A 316 12.63 9.14 3.71
CA HIS A 316 11.79 9.08 2.52
C HIS A 316 12.52 8.38 1.35
N PRO A 317 11.94 7.34 0.73
CA PRO A 317 12.56 6.64 -0.39
C PRO A 317 12.77 7.52 -1.62
N ALA A 318 13.92 7.33 -2.26
CA ALA A 318 14.31 7.95 -3.53
C ALA A 318 15.18 6.99 -4.34
N ALA A 319 15.05 7.00 -5.66
CA ALA A 319 15.88 6.20 -6.56
C ALA A 319 16.10 6.86 -7.92
N THR A 320 17.22 6.51 -8.56
CA THR A 320 17.56 6.83 -9.95
C THR A 320 18.39 5.69 -10.55
N THR A 321 18.30 5.46 -11.87
CA THR A 321 19.03 4.35 -12.52
C THR A 321 20.46 4.68 -12.92
N TYR A 322 20.90 5.94 -12.79
CA TYR A 322 22.22 6.48 -13.22
C TYR A 322 22.54 6.35 -14.73
N ASN A 323 22.23 5.21 -15.36
CA ASN A 323 22.35 5.02 -16.80
C ASN A 323 21.23 5.80 -17.51
N ASN A 324 21.64 6.85 -18.22
CA ASN A 324 20.78 7.72 -19.02
C ASN A 324 19.61 6.98 -19.70
N GLY A 325 18.39 7.33 -19.30
CA GLY A 325 17.15 6.75 -19.83
C GLY A 325 16.24 6.09 -18.80
N GLY A 326 16.50 6.24 -17.51
CA GLY A 326 15.53 5.94 -16.46
C GLY A 326 14.95 7.19 -15.82
N TYR A 327 14.60 7.10 -14.53
CA TYR A 327 13.78 8.09 -13.85
C TYR A 327 14.32 8.39 -12.46
N LEU A 328 14.23 9.66 -12.08
CA LEU A 328 14.30 10.09 -10.69
C LEU A 328 12.91 9.92 -10.08
N GLU A 329 12.79 9.11 -9.03
CA GLU A 329 11.53 8.79 -8.37
C GLU A 329 11.67 8.90 -6.86
N GLY A 330 10.56 9.23 -6.17
CA GLY A 330 10.55 9.23 -4.71
C GLY A 330 9.14 9.29 -4.14
N THR A 331 9.02 8.87 -2.88
CA THR A 331 7.79 8.99 -2.09
C THR A 331 8.00 9.83 -0.86
N LEU A 332 6.96 10.55 -0.46
CA LEU A 332 6.97 11.45 0.69
C LEU A 332 5.70 11.27 1.51
N ASN A 333 5.81 11.07 2.83
CA ASN A 333 4.63 11.08 3.70
C ASN A 333 4.18 12.53 3.89
N VAL A 334 2.98 12.84 3.41
CA VAL A 334 2.48 14.23 3.35
C VAL A 334 2.27 14.79 4.76
N ILE A 335 1.79 13.98 5.69
CA ILE A 335 1.50 14.41 7.05
C ILE A 335 2.79 14.67 7.82
N ASP A 336 3.79 13.79 7.68
CA ASP A 336 5.09 13.96 8.34
C ASP A 336 5.78 15.26 7.93
N VAL A 337 5.64 15.64 6.66
CA VAL A 337 6.32 16.81 6.09
C VAL A 337 5.53 18.11 6.27
N PHE A 338 4.22 18.08 6.10
CA PHE A 338 3.36 19.27 6.10
C PHE A 338 2.55 19.45 7.40
N GLY A 339 2.59 18.48 8.30
CA GLY A 339 1.85 18.47 9.58
C GLY A 339 0.37 18.11 9.44
N GLY A 340 -0.05 17.71 8.23
CA GLY A 340 -1.40 17.30 7.88
C GLY A 340 -1.59 17.36 6.36
N ILE A 341 -2.67 16.77 5.85
CA ILE A 341 -2.95 16.78 4.41
C ILE A 341 -3.39 18.20 3.99
N PRO A 342 -2.66 18.90 3.10
CA PRO A 342 -3.03 20.24 2.65
C PRO A 342 -4.19 20.18 1.63
N ASP A 343 -4.89 21.30 1.41
CA ASP A 343 -5.87 21.38 0.30
C ASP A 343 -5.21 21.12 -1.07
N ARG A 344 -3.96 21.56 -1.20
CA ARG A 344 -3.18 21.47 -2.43
C ARG A 344 -1.69 21.50 -2.18
N LEU A 345 -0.96 20.86 -3.08
CA LEU A 345 0.48 21.03 -3.24
C LEU A 345 0.80 21.60 -4.62
N TYR A 346 1.96 22.24 -4.70
CA TYR A 346 2.50 22.86 -5.89
C TYR A 346 3.76 22.11 -6.29
N LEU A 347 3.78 21.62 -7.52
CA LEU A 347 4.82 20.76 -8.06
C LEU A 347 5.46 21.39 -9.30
N ALA A 348 6.79 21.39 -9.33
CA ALA A 348 7.55 21.76 -10.51
C ALA A 348 8.78 20.86 -10.60
N VAL A 349 9.15 20.47 -11.80
CA VAL A 349 10.45 19.86 -12.06
C VAL A 349 11.32 20.83 -12.85
N VAL A 350 12.54 21.03 -12.39
CA VAL A 350 13.48 21.92 -13.06
C VAL A 350 14.90 21.35 -13.13
N PRO A 351 15.62 21.61 -14.23
CA PRO A 351 17.03 21.30 -14.34
C PRO A 351 17.94 22.51 -14.08
N TYR A 352 19.05 22.31 -13.37
CA TYR A 352 20.12 23.31 -13.21
C TYR A 352 21.43 22.82 -13.81
N GLU A 353 22.22 23.72 -14.42
CA GLU A 353 23.59 23.38 -14.84
C GLU A 353 24.39 22.79 -13.67
N THR A 354 25.21 21.78 -13.93
CA THR A 354 25.82 20.93 -12.89
C THR A 354 26.83 21.64 -11.99
N ALA A 355 27.60 22.60 -12.50
CA ALA A 355 28.59 23.29 -11.70
C ALA A 355 27.94 24.18 -10.61
N ASP A 356 28.66 24.41 -9.50
CA ASP A 356 28.31 25.44 -8.52
C ASP A 356 28.04 26.79 -9.19
N GLY A 357 26.95 27.46 -8.81
CA GLY A 357 26.49 28.68 -9.44
C GLY A 357 25.93 28.50 -10.86
N GLY A 358 25.69 27.25 -11.28
CA GLY A 358 24.98 26.91 -12.51
C GLY A 358 23.56 27.48 -12.52
N ALA A 359 23.13 27.95 -13.69
CA ALA A 359 21.82 28.57 -13.85
C ALA A 359 20.72 27.53 -14.11
N LEU A 360 19.47 27.90 -13.79
CA LEU A 360 18.28 27.17 -14.20
C LEU A 360 18.22 27.07 -15.73
N VAL A 361 18.07 25.86 -16.26
CA VAL A 361 17.88 25.61 -17.70
C VAL A 361 16.39 25.70 -18.02
N SER A 362 15.86 26.93 -18.02
CA SER A 362 14.42 27.21 -18.12
C SER A 362 13.75 26.75 -19.43
N THR A 363 14.51 26.35 -20.45
CA THR A 363 13.91 25.69 -21.63
C THR A 363 13.44 24.26 -21.37
N TYR A 364 13.92 23.63 -20.29
CA TYR A 364 13.60 22.25 -19.94
C TYR A 364 12.76 22.11 -18.67
N GLN A 365 12.55 23.18 -17.90
CA GLN A 365 11.64 23.14 -16.76
C GLN A 365 10.21 22.76 -17.17
N ASN A 366 9.48 22.21 -16.20
CA ASN A 366 8.10 21.83 -16.36
C ASN A 366 7.36 22.08 -15.02
N PRO A 367 6.41 23.02 -14.94
CA PRO A 367 5.77 23.77 -16.03
C PRO A 367 6.71 24.67 -16.86
N PRO A 368 6.39 24.91 -18.15
CA PRO A 368 7.15 25.86 -18.98
C PRO A 368 7.19 27.26 -18.35
N PRO A 369 8.27 28.02 -18.56
CA PRO A 369 8.42 29.31 -17.90
C PRO A 369 7.40 30.32 -18.41
N VAL A 370 6.79 31.04 -17.47
CA VAL A 370 6.01 32.25 -17.73
C VAL A 370 6.97 33.37 -18.13
N THR A 371 8.10 33.48 -17.42
CA THR A 371 9.18 34.40 -17.78
C THR A 371 10.50 33.67 -17.98
N THR A 372 11.09 33.77 -19.19
CA THR A 372 12.39 33.14 -19.45
C THR A 372 13.51 33.90 -18.76
N ASN A 373 13.86 33.47 -17.55
CA ASN A 373 15.02 33.89 -16.78
C ASN A 373 15.66 32.65 -16.12
N GLU A 374 16.32 32.85 -14.98
CA GLU A 374 17.00 31.81 -14.22
C GLU A 374 16.35 31.60 -12.85
N ASP A 375 15.09 32.02 -12.69
CA ASP A 375 14.33 31.95 -11.45
C ASP A 375 13.12 31.04 -11.67
N LEU A 376 12.73 30.31 -10.62
CA LEU A 376 11.45 29.60 -10.59
C LEU A 376 10.42 30.48 -9.87
N GLU A 377 9.39 30.91 -10.59
CA GLU A 377 8.37 31.82 -10.08
C GLU A 377 7.15 31.13 -9.47
N SER A 378 6.41 31.85 -8.62
CA SER A 378 5.21 31.33 -7.95
C SER A 378 4.08 30.86 -8.87
N ASP A 379 4.05 31.31 -10.12
CA ASP A 379 3.09 30.91 -11.15
C ASP A 379 3.64 29.84 -12.12
N GLU A 380 4.82 29.28 -11.82
CA GLU A 380 5.49 28.22 -12.58
C GLU A 380 5.42 26.87 -11.87
N TYR A 381 4.29 26.59 -11.20
CA TYR A 381 3.99 25.31 -10.56
C TYR A 381 2.69 24.70 -11.08
N TYR A 382 2.62 23.38 -11.19
CA TYR A 382 1.36 22.67 -11.30
C TYR A 382 0.71 22.52 -9.93
N VAL A 383 -0.61 22.58 -9.90
CA VAL A 383 -1.38 22.37 -8.67
C VAL A 383 -1.85 20.92 -8.63
N LEU A 384 -1.57 20.25 -7.52
CA LEU A 384 -2.15 18.97 -7.14
C LEU A 384 -3.19 19.25 -6.05
N GLU A 385 -4.47 19.23 -6.41
CA GLU A 385 -5.57 19.46 -5.47
C GLU A 385 -5.90 18.14 -4.74
N PHE A 386 -5.91 18.12 -3.42
CA PHE A 386 -6.16 16.89 -2.67
C PHE A 386 -7.64 16.46 -2.66
N SER A 387 -8.56 17.37 -2.99
CA SER A 387 -9.99 17.08 -3.15
C SER A 387 -10.32 16.16 -4.33
N GLN A 388 -9.31 15.73 -5.10
CA GLN A 388 -9.48 14.79 -6.21
C GLN A 388 -9.19 13.34 -5.82
N PHE A 389 -8.62 13.12 -4.63
CA PHE A 389 -8.32 11.78 -4.11
C PHE A 389 -9.45 11.30 -3.22
N ASP A 390 -9.83 10.05 -3.46
CA ASP A 390 -10.89 9.27 -2.85
C ASP A 390 -10.35 7.84 -2.86
N THR A 391 -9.65 7.49 -1.78
CA THR A 391 -8.76 6.33 -1.71
C THR A 391 -9.52 5.02 -1.67
N ASP A 392 -10.72 5.02 -1.08
CA ASP A 392 -11.59 3.84 -1.05
C ASP A 392 -12.67 3.82 -2.14
N GLY A 393 -12.85 4.94 -2.84
CA GLY A 393 -13.69 5.06 -4.04
C GLY A 393 -15.17 5.14 -3.72
N ASP A 394 -15.53 5.59 -2.52
CA ASP A 394 -16.91 5.63 -2.04
C ASP A 394 -17.68 6.90 -2.48
N GLY A 395 -16.95 7.89 -2.99
CA GLY A 395 -17.47 9.16 -3.50
C GLY A 395 -17.28 10.36 -2.57
N ILE A 396 -16.65 10.20 -1.41
CA ILE A 396 -16.22 11.29 -0.51
C ILE A 396 -14.69 11.47 -0.66
N PRO A 397 -14.18 12.70 -0.86
CA PRO A 397 -12.73 12.90 -0.91
C PRO A 397 -12.06 12.66 0.44
N ASP A 398 -10.85 12.08 0.45
CA ASP A 398 -10.08 11.75 1.67
C ASP A 398 -10.02 12.92 2.68
N ILE A 399 -9.85 14.15 2.17
CA ILE A 399 -9.72 15.37 2.98
C ILE A 399 -11.03 15.86 3.61
N ASP A 400 -12.17 15.36 3.14
CA ASP A 400 -13.50 15.64 3.70
C ASP A 400 -13.89 14.58 4.74
N GLU A 401 -13.32 13.38 4.64
CA GLU A 401 -13.49 12.28 5.61
C GLU A 401 -12.64 12.49 6.86
N ASP A 402 -11.35 12.79 6.66
CA ASP A 402 -10.42 13.19 7.71
C ASP A 402 -10.53 14.71 7.94
N ILE A 403 -11.56 15.12 8.68
CA ILE A 403 -11.91 16.53 8.92
C ILE A 403 -10.72 17.32 9.47
N ASN A 404 -9.90 16.70 10.32
CA ASN A 404 -8.76 17.35 10.95
C ASN A 404 -7.41 17.12 10.23
N ARG A 405 -7.39 16.24 9.22
CA ARG A 405 -6.32 16.00 8.24
C ARG A 405 -5.04 15.45 8.82
N ASN A 406 -5.14 14.66 9.89
CA ASN A 406 -4.01 14.08 10.59
C ASN A 406 -3.64 12.66 10.11
N GLY A 407 -4.37 12.10 9.14
CA GLY A 407 -4.20 10.76 8.58
C GLY A 407 -4.74 9.64 9.45
N VAL A 408 -5.48 9.96 10.51
CA VAL A 408 -6.06 9.00 11.44
C VAL A 408 -7.56 9.29 11.55
N ARG A 409 -8.37 8.24 11.50
CA ARG A 409 -9.80 8.37 11.77
C ARG A 409 -10.05 8.72 13.24
N ASP A 410 -10.53 9.93 13.51
CA ASP A 410 -10.94 10.35 14.85
C ASP A 410 -12.45 10.17 15.12
N PRO A 411 -12.90 10.23 16.40
CA PRO A 411 -14.32 10.17 16.71
C PRO A 411 -15.13 11.30 16.06
N GLY A 412 -16.05 10.93 15.17
CA GLY A 412 -16.87 11.88 14.40
C GLY A 412 -16.43 12.05 12.95
N GLU A 413 -15.42 11.30 12.52
CA GLU A 413 -14.92 11.24 11.14
C GLU A 413 -15.24 9.89 10.50
N THR A 414 -15.43 9.92 9.17
CA THR A 414 -15.39 8.72 8.33
C THR A 414 -13.96 8.32 8.03
N GLY A 415 -13.74 7.09 7.58
CA GLY A 415 -12.41 6.61 7.29
C GLY A 415 -12.09 6.77 5.81
N ALA A 416 -11.09 7.58 5.47
CA ALA A 416 -10.59 7.79 4.09
C ALA A 416 -10.10 6.52 3.35
N ARG A 417 -10.14 5.37 4.01
CA ARG A 417 -9.75 4.08 3.45
C ARG A 417 -10.87 3.06 3.65
N ILE A 418 -11.99 3.41 4.27
CA ILE A 418 -13.03 2.50 4.72
C ILE A 418 -14.32 2.88 4.02
N VAL A 419 -14.66 2.14 2.96
CA VAL A 419 -15.86 2.40 2.15
C VAL A 419 -17.13 2.51 3.00
N ASP A 420 -17.23 1.72 4.08
CA ASP A 420 -18.38 1.60 4.99
C ASP A 420 -17.87 1.73 6.43
N THR A 421 -17.85 2.95 6.95
CA THR A 421 -17.17 3.33 8.20
C THR A 421 -17.82 2.74 9.45
N ASP A 422 -19.12 2.47 9.41
CA ASP A 422 -19.91 1.94 10.53
C ASP A 422 -20.29 0.45 10.37
N GLY A 423 -20.08 -0.11 9.18
CA GLY A 423 -20.24 -1.52 8.86
C GLY A 423 -21.69 -1.96 8.61
N ASP A 424 -22.59 -1.04 8.26
CA ASP A 424 -24.02 -1.33 8.08
C ASP A 424 -24.40 -1.85 6.68
N SER A 425 -23.40 -2.01 5.81
CA SER A 425 -23.48 -2.41 4.41
C SER A 425 -23.90 -1.32 3.42
N LEU A 426 -23.82 -0.04 3.80
CA LEU A 426 -23.81 1.10 2.89
C LEU A 426 -22.45 1.77 2.88
N SER A 427 -22.09 2.40 1.76
CA SER A 427 -20.91 3.24 1.78
C SER A 427 -21.20 4.62 2.37
N ASP A 428 -20.20 5.26 2.94
CA ASP A 428 -20.36 6.58 3.57
C ASP A 428 -20.86 7.60 2.54
N GLY A 429 -20.35 7.52 1.30
CA GLY A 429 -20.82 8.29 0.16
C GLY A 429 -22.29 8.04 -0.20
N ASP A 430 -22.75 6.79 -0.18
CA ASP A 430 -24.16 6.45 -0.44
C ASP A 430 -25.08 6.99 0.69
N GLU A 431 -24.61 6.95 1.93
CA GLU A 431 -25.31 7.52 3.07
C GLU A 431 -25.38 9.05 3.01
N ASN A 432 -24.26 9.71 2.71
CA ASN A 432 -24.21 11.16 2.53
C ASN A 432 -25.13 11.62 1.40
N LEU A 433 -25.13 10.91 0.26
CA LEU A 433 -26.03 11.18 -0.88
C LEU A 433 -27.51 10.97 -0.53
N SER A 434 -27.80 10.02 0.35
CA SER A 434 -29.17 9.69 0.74
C SER A 434 -29.69 10.46 1.95
N GLY A 435 -28.80 11.17 2.66
CA GLY A 435 -29.10 11.89 3.90
C GLY A 435 -29.14 10.98 5.13
N GLY A 436 -28.49 9.81 5.04
CA GLY A 436 -28.11 8.97 6.18
C GLY A 436 -26.97 9.58 7.00
N ASP A 437 -26.54 8.87 8.03
CA ASP A 437 -25.43 9.25 8.91
C ASP A 437 -24.37 8.15 8.80
N PRO A 438 -23.24 8.38 8.11
CA PRO A 438 -22.15 7.41 7.91
C PRO A 438 -21.51 6.81 9.16
N LEU A 439 -21.95 7.28 10.34
CA LEU A 439 -21.47 6.85 11.65
C LEU A 439 -22.56 6.16 12.50
N ASP A 440 -23.76 5.95 11.94
CA ASP A 440 -24.87 5.29 12.62
C ASP A 440 -25.12 3.87 12.08
N PRO A 441 -24.53 2.83 12.74
CA PRO A 441 -24.56 1.45 12.25
C PRO A 441 -25.95 0.79 12.30
N THR A 442 -26.98 1.56 12.68
CA THR A 442 -28.35 1.08 12.81
C THR A 442 -29.20 1.34 11.57
N VAL A 443 -28.67 1.99 10.53
CA VAL A 443 -29.46 2.55 9.41
C VAL A 443 -29.17 1.90 8.04
N GLY A 444 -28.67 0.67 8.00
CA GLY A 444 -28.32 0.04 6.72
C GLY A 444 -29.50 -0.15 5.76
N THR A 445 -29.39 0.38 4.54
CA THR A 445 -30.39 0.17 3.45
C THR A 445 -30.23 -1.18 2.75
N SER A 446 -29.88 -2.22 3.51
CA SER A 446 -29.83 -3.58 3.00
C SER A 446 -31.15 -3.99 2.30
N LEU A 447 -31.09 -4.23 0.98
CA LEU A 447 -32.18 -4.83 0.23
C LEU A 447 -32.30 -6.30 0.66
N ARG A 448 -33.23 -6.59 1.57
CA ARG A 448 -33.44 -7.94 2.10
C ARG A 448 -34.63 -8.62 1.44
N GLN A 449 -34.47 -9.90 1.11
CA GLN A 449 -35.61 -10.75 0.82
C GLN A 449 -36.37 -11.01 2.13
N ALA A 450 -37.51 -10.35 2.29
CA ALA A 450 -38.32 -10.40 3.51
C ALA A 450 -39.14 -11.68 3.64
N ALA A 451 -39.42 -12.36 2.53
CA ALA A 451 -40.12 -13.63 2.52
C ALA A 451 -39.72 -14.50 1.31
N PRO A 452 -39.71 -15.84 1.45
CA PRO A 452 -39.54 -16.76 0.33
C PRO A 452 -40.63 -16.55 -0.73
N PRO A 453 -40.39 -16.97 -1.99
CA PRO A 453 -41.41 -16.96 -3.03
C PRO A 453 -42.68 -17.70 -2.58
N ASP A 454 -43.85 -17.13 -2.83
CA ASP A 454 -45.16 -17.75 -2.60
C ASP A 454 -45.95 -17.92 -3.92
N GLN A 455 -47.22 -18.33 -3.86
CA GLN A 455 -48.02 -18.55 -5.08
C GLN A 455 -48.29 -17.27 -5.89
N ASP A 456 -48.18 -16.10 -5.26
CA ASP A 456 -48.55 -14.81 -5.84
C ASP A 456 -47.31 -13.93 -6.08
N HIS A 457 -46.17 -14.22 -5.44
CA HIS A 457 -44.95 -13.41 -5.48
C HIS A 457 -43.68 -14.25 -5.65
N ALA A 458 -42.83 -13.88 -6.61
CA ALA A 458 -41.50 -14.44 -6.80
C ALA A 458 -40.48 -13.94 -5.76
N ALA A 459 -40.67 -12.76 -5.19
CA ALA A 459 -39.87 -12.25 -4.08
C ALA A 459 -40.63 -11.14 -3.34
N THR A 460 -40.37 -11.00 -2.04
CA THR A 460 -40.70 -9.78 -1.28
C THR A 460 -39.39 -9.11 -0.90
N LEU A 461 -39.17 -7.89 -1.37
CA LEU A 461 -37.96 -7.12 -1.12
C LEU A 461 -38.27 -6.00 -0.14
N GLN A 462 -37.41 -5.80 0.85
CA GLN A 462 -37.50 -4.71 1.81
C GLN A 462 -36.19 -3.94 1.85
N TRP A 463 -36.27 -2.63 1.98
CA TRP A 463 -35.11 -1.74 2.14
C TRP A 463 -35.50 -0.56 3.03
N MET A 464 -34.52 0.09 3.63
CA MET A 464 -34.74 1.32 4.38
C MET A 464 -34.81 2.50 3.39
N GLY A 465 -35.79 3.39 3.53
CA GLY A 465 -35.98 4.51 2.60
C GLY A 465 -35.80 5.87 3.28
N PHE A 466 -34.82 6.66 2.82
CA PHE A 466 -34.54 8.01 3.28
C PHE A 466 -35.42 9.05 2.57
N THR A 467 -35.88 10.07 3.31
CA THR A 467 -36.86 11.06 2.81
C THR A 467 -36.38 11.93 1.64
N SER A 468 -35.07 11.99 1.42
CA SER A 468 -34.40 12.76 0.36
C SER A 468 -34.10 11.95 -0.90
N SER A 469 -34.36 10.64 -0.89
CA SER A 469 -33.87 9.72 -1.91
C SER A 469 -34.99 9.13 -2.76
N THR A 470 -34.63 8.70 -3.97
CA THR A 470 -35.53 7.93 -4.84
C THR A 470 -34.87 6.63 -5.26
N TYR A 471 -35.60 5.52 -5.21
CA TYR A 471 -35.03 4.18 -5.36
C TYR A 471 -35.53 3.45 -6.61
N GLN A 472 -34.61 2.88 -7.39
CA GLN A 472 -34.92 1.98 -8.50
C GLN A 472 -34.38 0.58 -8.20
N ILE A 473 -35.25 -0.42 -8.22
CA ILE A 473 -34.90 -1.83 -8.04
C ILE A 473 -34.65 -2.43 -9.42
N PHE A 474 -33.55 -3.16 -9.54
CA PHE A 474 -33.18 -3.90 -10.75
C PHE A 474 -33.08 -5.39 -10.48
N PHE A 475 -33.28 -6.16 -11.53
CA PHE A 475 -33.13 -7.60 -11.57
C PHE A 475 -32.16 -8.03 -12.67
N ALA A 476 -31.34 -9.04 -12.38
CA ALA A 476 -30.53 -9.76 -13.36
C ALA A 476 -30.66 -11.28 -13.15
N SER A 477 -30.74 -12.04 -14.24
CA SER A 477 -30.86 -13.51 -14.16
C SER A 477 -29.54 -14.23 -13.87
N ASN A 478 -28.41 -13.54 -14.03
CA ASN A 478 -27.07 -14.03 -13.68
C ASN A 478 -26.11 -12.83 -13.53
N LEU A 479 -24.96 -13.05 -12.90
CA LEU A 479 -23.90 -12.06 -12.72
C LEU A 479 -22.68 -12.30 -13.64
N ILE A 480 -22.74 -13.30 -14.52
CA ILE A 480 -21.59 -13.73 -15.33
C ILE A 480 -21.56 -12.91 -16.64
N HIS A 481 -20.39 -12.35 -16.98
CA HIS A 481 -20.12 -11.62 -18.22
C HIS A 481 -21.03 -10.40 -18.46
N THR A 482 -20.83 -9.33 -17.69
CA THR A 482 -21.58 -8.06 -17.78
C THR A 482 -23.10 -8.24 -17.62
N PRO A 483 -23.62 -8.25 -16.38
CA PRO A 483 -25.02 -8.47 -16.12
C PRO A 483 -25.92 -7.43 -16.82
N THR A 484 -26.98 -7.92 -17.47
CA THR A 484 -28.04 -7.05 -18.00
C THR A 484 -29.08 -6.80 -16.93
N TRP A 485 -29.09 -5.58 -16.39
CA TRP A 485 -30.03 -5.16 -15.34
C TRP A 485 -31.32 -4.62 -15.93
N GLN A 486 -32.46 -5.08 -15.44
CA GLN A 486 -33.80 -4.63 -15.85
C GLN A 486 -34.58 -4.09 -14.65
N PRO A 487 -35.28 -2.95 -14.78
CA PRO A 487 -36.05 -2.39 -13.68
C PRO A 487 -37.23 -3.31 -13.29
N VAL A 488 -37.43 -3.48 -11.98
CA VAL A 488 -38.48 -4.35 -11.41
C VAL A 488 -39.69 -3.53 -10.97
N ASN A 489 -39.47 -2.42 -10.29
CA ASN A 489 -40.55 -1.47 -9.97
C ASN A 489 -40.87 -0.61 -11.21
N PRO A 490 -42.17 -0.38 -11.51
CA PRO A 490 -42.62 0.30 -12.73
C PRO A 490 -42.26 1.79 -12.78
N ALA A 491 -41.93 2.40 -11.64
CA ALA A 491 -41.37 3.73 -11.51
C ALA A 491 -40.48 3.79 -10.27
N PRO A 492 -39.46 4.68 -10.25
CA PRO A 492 -38.65 4.91 -9.05
C PRO A 492 -39.53 5.25 -7.83
N THR A 493 -39.19 4.70 -6.68
CA THR A 493 -39.96 4.82 -5.44
C THR A 493 -39.35 5.93 -4.58
N PRO A 494 -40.06 7.03 -4.29
CA PRO A 494 -39.58 8.03 -3.34
C PRO A 494 -39.47 7.45 -1.94
N GLY A 495 -38.37 7.72 -1.24
CA GLY A 495 -38.21 7.37 0.15
C GLY A 495 -39.07 8.25 1.05
N THR A 496 -39.50 7.69 2.18
CA THR A 496 -40.49 8.33 3.08
C THR A 496 -40.05 8.36 4.53
N GLY A 497 -38.83 7.89 4.84
CA GLY A 497 -38.48 7.42 6.17
C GLY A 497 -39.16 6.06 6.42
N GLY A 498 -38.43 5.11 6.99
CA GLY A 498 -38.96 3.77 7.29
C GLY A 498 -38.65 2.69 6.26
N VAL A 499 -39.08 1.47 6.58
CA VAL A 499 -38.92 0.29 5.71
C VAL A 499 -39.92 0.35 4.56
N HIS A 500 -39.41 0.27 3.34
CA HIS A 500 -40.16 0.08 2.11
C HIS A 500 -40.31 -1.42 1.80
N THR A 501 -41.39 -1.79 1.10
CA THR A 501 -41.64 -3.18 0.70
C THR A 501 -42.10 -3.24 -0.75
N LEU A 502 -41.43 -4.06 -1.57
CA LEU A 502 -41.79 -4.35 -2.96
C LEU A 502 -42.13 -5.83 -3.11
N TYR A 503 -43.33 -6.10 -3.65
CA TYR A 503 -43.76 -7.45 -4.01
C TYR A 503 -43.52 -7.69 -5.50
N VAL A 504 -42.68 -8.67 -5.83
CA VAL A 504 -42.32 -9.03 -7.21
C VAL A 504 -43.26 -10.14 -7.69
N THR A 505 -44.13 -9.89 -8.67
CA THR A 505 -45.24 -10.81 -9.04
C THR A 505 -44.99 -11.68 -10.27
N ASN A 506 -43.87 -11.53 -10.99
CA ASN A 506 -43.59 -12.33 -12.19
C ASN A 506 -43.09 -13.74 -11.82
N ALA A 507 -43.92 -14.75 -12.09
CA ALA A 507 -43.83 -16.15 -11.60
C ALA A 507 -42.64 -17.02 -12.09
N THR A 508 -41.48 -16.45 -12.44
CA THR A 508 -40.31 -17.23 -12.89
C THR A 508 -39.02 -16.46 -12.60
N VAL A 509 -38.47 -16.46 -11.39
CA VAL A 509 -37.19 -15.77 -11.19
C VAL A 509 -36.37 -16.25 -9.99
N GLU A 510 -35.51 -17.23 -10.21
CA GLU A 510 -34.22 -17.27 -9.52
C GLU A 510 -33.29 -16.24 -10.19
N GLY A 511 -32.63 -15.41 -9.40
CA GLY A 511 -31.69 -14.41 -9.89
C GLY A 511 -31.32 -13.39 -8.82
N PHE A 512 -30.75 -12.28 -9.24
CA PHE A 512 -30.12 -11.28 -8.39
C PHE A 512 -30.90 -9.97 -8.45
N TYR A 513 -31.04 -9.33 -7.30
CA TYR A 513 -31.66 -8.03 -7.17
C TYR A 513 -30.63 -7.03 -6.67
N ARG A 514 -30.73 -5.78 -7.14
CA ARG A 514 -30.01 -4.65 -6.56
C ARG A 514 -30.94 -3.46 -6.44
N ILE A 515 -30.63 -2.60 -5.49
CA ILE A 515 -31.25 -1.28 -5.35
C ILE A 515 -30.26 -0.24 -5.87
N GLN A 516 -30.76 0.76 -6.58
CA GLN A 516 -29.99 1.94 -6.96
C GLN A 516 -30.68 3.16 -6.37
N ILE A 517 -29.91 4.00 -5.69
CA ILE A 517 -30.32 5.33 -5.28
C ILE A 517 -30.16 6.25 -6.49
N LEU A 518 -31.23 6.90 -6.90
CA LEU A 518 -31.20 7.88 -7.98
C LEU A 518 -30.85 9.25 -7.39
N PRO A 519 -29.99 10.04 -8.07
CA PRO A 519 -29.72 11.42 -7.67
C PRO A 519 -31.04 12.19 -7.51
N ALA A 520 -31.11 13.09 -6.54
CA ALA A 520 -32.21 14.05 -6.48
C ALA A 520 -32.24 14.82 -7.82
N ASP A 521 -33.40 14.81 -8.50
CA ASP A 521 -33.62 15.68 -9.65
C ASP A 521 -33.38 17.14 -9.18
N ASN A 522 -32.26 17.74 -9.57
CA ASN A 522 -31.99 19.18 -9.38
C ASN A 522 -32.95 20.03 -10.21
#